data_AF-A0A946CZL9-F1
#
_entry.id   AF-A0A946CZL9-F1
#
_cell.length_a   1.000
_cell.length_b   1.000
_cell.length_c   1.000
_cell.angle_alpha   90.00
_cell.angle_beta   90.00
_cell.angle_gamma   90.00
#
_symmetry.space_group_name_H-M   'P 1'
#
loop_
_entity.id
_entity.type
_entity.pdbx_description
1 polymer ?
#
loop_
_entity_poly.entity_id
_entity_poly.type
_entity_poly.pdbx_seq_one_letter_code
_entity_poly.pdbx_strand_id
1 'polypeptide(L)'
;MSERDHEKWTMNRISKGCIWLFVGSFMTLAQGVGLAKAQPAQFQNVFTHFQNKMVDGRPFLDSFSGDFWDCMSVNLFGNTTNRSRVEAVFRGNDDVSESFFDAAKRCGFFYQAAPFQHSFSNDTVDLGLSISYSTPGITALPLLFGRPPGIETIADPSAVQLPDGRIALFFSGDHREAFQSTRWVTKYPITAHSQALEFELEQDYDLSERLLWRHLRRESDGSWTAFGNLNGFKKWTSVDGLQWQESSDVISFSPLPAEVRLSLNLSPNRLQFDAFISMERVGENEWIGVIPHYREGLDAESPDPNGNGYDDPPYVLIYSSTDGLTWTYESHIIGPAEGFVEKLDTNLYAFSLYGTVLFSSDLKDWGYGLEPHFTTRGIALDDGYSLTFGTRSSDGIPTYAHQVAFTSSEIPDFYLAPATYANLPTLNQINGTNVAVEPGFNDVLPEKHVITSIYPNPIGSNGLIEIRLEQPDHVQVDLFDMLGRKVRNLHDQYEVSGRVEISISTSELLSGPYLVVAKSKYGKSSTRIVIIH
;
A
#
# COMPACT_ATOMS: atom_id res chain seq x y z
N MET A 1 -9.34 45.21 42.56
CA MET A 1 -10.60 44.64 43.11
C MET A 1 -10.98 43.49 42.19
N SER A 2 -10.30 42.35 42.35
CA SER A 2 -10.66 41.12 43.13
C SER A 2 -11.02 40.04 42.10
N GLU A 3 -10.10 39.17 41.70
CA GLU A 3 -9.74 37.91 42.39
C GLU A 3 -10.96 37.10 42.84
N ARG A 4 -11.33 36.14 41.99
CA ARG A 4 -12.14 34.91 42.15
C ARG A 4 -12.36 34.41 40.71
N ASP A 5 -11.82 33.31 40.19
CA ASP A 5 -11.47 32.04 40.82
C ASP A 5 -10.26 31.41 40.11
N HIS A 6 -9.17 31.24 40.87
CA HIS A 6 -7.99 30.44 40.54
C HIS A 6 -7.92 29.31 41.58
N GLU A 7 -8.50 28.15 41.26
CA GLU A 7 -8.43 26.89 42.01
C GLU A 7 -8.73 25.79 40.97
N LYS A 8 -7.92 24.79 40.63
CA LYS A 8 -6.83 24.08 41.29
C LYS A 8 -5.98 23.38 40.22
N TRP A 9 -4.66 23.36 40.41
CA TRP A 9 -3.76 22.19 40.41
C TRP A 9 -2.34 22.61 40.04
N THR A 10 -1.51 22.87 41.05
CA THR A 10 -0.05 22.81 40.92
C THR A 10 0.55 22.01 42.07
N MET A 11 1.40 21.07 41.63
CA MET A 11 2.63 20.56 42.23
C MET A 11 2.62 19.82 43.58
N ASN A 12 3.27 18.64 43.55
CA ASN A 12 4.31 18.35 44.53
C ASN A 12 5.46 17.54 43.89
N ARG A 13 6.60 18.22 43.70
CA ARG A 13 7.94 17.62 43.73
C ARG A 13 8.44 17.75 45.17
N ILE A 14 8.87 16.65 45.78
CA ILE A 14 9.78 16.67 46.93
C ILE A 14 10.98 15.77 46.63
N SER A 15 12.15 16.31 46.93
CA SER A 15 13.49 15.79 46.68
C SER A 15 14.15 15.20 47.95
N LYS A 16 15.15 14.34 47.73
CA LYS A 16 16.25 13.87 48.63
C LYS A 16 15.83 12.82 49.70
N GLY A 17 16.52 11.71 49.95
CA GLY A 17 17.77 11.12 49.46
C GLY A 17 18.32 10.18 50.57
N CYS A 18 18.80 8.97 50.23
CA CYS A 18 19.83 8.24 50.99
C CYS A 18 20.33 7.00 50.23
N ILE A 19 21.65 6.79 50.29
CA ILE A 19 22.47 5.75 49.66
C ILE A 19 22.69 4.57 50.64
N TRP A 20 22.92 3.36 50.09
CA TRP A 20 23.77 2.21 50.51
C TRP A 20 23.05 0.89 50.12
N LEU A 21 23.39 0.21 49.02
CA LEU A 21 24.48 -0.76 48.75
C LEU A 21 24.19 -2.24 49.11
N PHE A 22 24.46 -3.11 48.12
CA PHE A 22 24.71 -4.57 48.11
C PHE A 22 23.58 -5.61 47.82
N VAL A 23 23.67 -6.14 46.58
CA VAL A 23 23.70 -7.55 46.13
C VAL A 23 22.47 -8.45 46.35
N GLY A 24 22.00 -9.03 45.24
CA GLY A 24 21.23 -10.27 45.25
C GLY A 24 20.44 -10.50 43.98
N SER A 25 21.00 -11.27 43.05
CA SER A 25 20.34 -11.85 41.89
C SER A 25 18.95 -12.40 42.23
N PHE A 26 17.97 -12.21 41.32
CA PHE A 26 16.99 -13.21 40.86
C PHE A 26 15.97 -12.49 39.97
N MET A 27 16.35 -12.27 38.71
CA MET A 27 15.38 -12.06 37.64
C MET A 27 14.89 -13.45 37.24
N THR A 28 13.78 -13.89 37.83
CA THR A 28 13.08 -15.09 37.35
C THR A 28 12.32 -14.70 36.09
N LEU A 29 12.96 -14.94 34.94
CA LEU A 29 12.30 -15.08 33.65
C LEU A 29 11.23 -16.16 33.77
N ALA A 30 9.97 -15.74 33.84
CA ALA A 30 8.82 -16.58 33.60
C ALA A 30 7.98 -15.94 32.48
N GLN A 31 8.60 -15.79 31.31
CA GLN A 31 7.84 -15.80 30.06
C GLN A 31 7.99 -17.21 29.51
N GLY A 32 6.90 -17.97 29.52
CA GLY A 32 6.82 -19.23 28.80
C GLY A 32 7.08 -18.93 27.33
N VAL A 33 8.28 -19.25 26.86
CA VAL A 33 8.56 -19.36 25.43
C VAL A 33 7.85 -20.64 24.98
N GLY A 34 6.58 -20.50 24.61
CA GLY A 34 5.95 -21.49 23.75
C GLY A 34 6.83 -21.61 22.51
N LEU A 35 7.20 -22.83 22.14
CA LEU A 35 7.85 -23.08 20.86
C LEU A 35 6.90 -22.57 19.78
N ALA A 36 7.36 -21.60 18.97
CA ALA A 36 6.62 -21.15 17.80
C ALA A 36 6.26 -22.37 16.96
N LYS A 37 4.98 -22.54 16.63
CA LYS A 37 4.55 -23.60 15.73
C LYS A 37 5.10 -23.30 14.33
N ALA A 38 5.44 -24.36 13.60
CA ALA A 38 5.87 -24.25 12.21
C ALA A 38 4.69 -23.77 11.35
N GLN A 39 4.67 -22.47 11.06
CA GLN A 39 3.74 -21.90 10.09
C GLN A 39 4.12 -22.35 8.67
N PRO A 40 3.17 -22.39 7.72
CA PRO A 40 3.52 -22.47 6.31
C PRO A 40 4.49 -21.35 5.96
N ALA A 41 5.58 -21.66 5.25
CA ALA A 41 6.67 -20.71 4.98
C ALA A 41 6.18 -19.40 4.36
N GLN A 42 5.18 -19.46 3.48
CA GLN A 42 4.56 -18.27 2.85
C GLN A 42 3.93 -17.32 3.87
N PHE A 43 3.25 -17.85 4.90
CA PHE A 43 2.69 -17.03 5.97
C PHE A 43 3.74 -16.44 6.89
N GLN A 44 4.81 -17.19 7.20
CA GLN A 44 5.94 -16.61 7.93
C GLN A 44 6.45 -15.39 7.20
N ASN A 45 6.58 -15.42 5.88
CA ASN A 45 7.13 -14.29 5.13
C ASN A 45 6.27 -13.03 5.22
N VAL A 46 4.95 -13.15 5.00
CA VAL A 46 4.01 -12.01 5.11
C VAL A 46 4.01 -11.43 6.52
N PHE A 47 3.96 -12.30 7.55
CA PHE A 47 3.95 -11.84 8.94
C PHE A 47 5.33 -11.40 9.45
N THR A 48 6.44 -11.92 8.93
CA THR A 48 7.80 -11.48 9.26
C THR A 48 8.07 -10.09 8.66
N HIS A 49 7.64 -9.82 7.42
CA HIS A 49 7.65 -8.45 6.86
C HIS A 49 6.94 -7.49 7.82
N PHE A 50 5.75 -7.89 8.29
CA PHE A 50 4.96 -7.09 9.21
C PHE A 50 5.56 -6.98 10.63
N GLN A 51 6.14 -8.04 11.18
CA GLN A 51 6.83 -8.02 12.49
C GLN A 51 7.94 -6.98 12.50
N ASN A 52 8.64 -6.79 11.38
CA ASN A 52 9.67 -5.75 11.23
C ASN A 52 9.08 -4.33 11.14
N LYS A 53 7.77 -4.21 10.89
CA LYS A 53 6.97 -2.97 10.88
C LYS A 53 6.18 -2.77 12.18
N MET A 54 6.34 -3.65 13.18
CA MET A 54 5.73 -3.51 14.50
C MET A 54 6.59 -2.64 15.43
N VAL A 55 5.94 -1.79 16.24
CA VAL A 55 6.59 -1.00 17.31
C VAL A 55 5.96 -1.45 18.62
N ASP A 56 6.82 -1.72 19.61
CA ASP A 56 6.43 -2.25 20.93
C ASP A 56 5.57 -3.54 20.88
N GLY A 57 5.78 -4.38 19.87
CA GLY A 57 5.06 -5.65 19.72
C GLY A 57 3.58 -5.50 19.38
N ARG A 58 3.18 -4.30 18.91
CA ARG A 58 1.91 -4.02 18.25
C ARG A 58 2.19 -3.71 16.78
N PRO A 59 1.26 -4.01 15.86
CA PRO A 59 1.16 -3.28 14.60
C PRO A 59 1.52 -1.81 14.82
N PHE A 60 2.62 -1.29 14.25
CA PHE A 60 2.82 0.17 14.21
C PHE A 60 1.96 0.71 13.09
N LEU A 61 0.67 0.60 13.31
CA LEU A 61 -0.41 1.13 12.51
C LEU A 61 -1.41 1.65 13.53
N ASP A 62 -1.05 2.73 14.23
CA ASP A 62 -2.01 3.60 14.92
C ASP A 62 -3.10 4.13 13.93
N SER A 63 -2.93 3.85 12.63
CA SER A 63 -3.89 4.03 11.54
C SER A 63 -4.92 2.89 11.38
N PHE A 64 -4.89 1.80 12.17
CA PHE A 64 -6.09 0.97 12.36
C PHE A 64 -7.06 1.77 13.23
N SER A 65 -7.68 2.78 12.64
CA SER A 65 -8.86 3.42 13.20
C SER A 65 -9.96 2.36 13.13
N GLY A 66 -10.15 1.59 14.20
CA GLY A 66 -11.09 0.47 14.33
C GLY A 66 -10.45 -0.61 15.22
N ASP A 67 -11.20 -1.35 16.03
CA ASP A 67 -10.62 -2.38 16.90
C ASP A 67 -10.28 -3.64 16.07
N PHE A 68 -9.21 -3.59 15.28
CA PHE A 68 -8.71 -4.69 14.43
C PHE A 68 -8.70 -6.03 15.17
N TRP A 69 -8.24 -6.02 16.42
CA TRP A 69 -8.17 -7.21 17.27
C TRP A 69 -9.55 -7.77 17.62
N ASP A 70 -10.53 -6.90 17.81
CA ASP A 70 -11.90 -7.28 18.11
C ASP A 70 -12.59 -7.78 16.84
N CYS A 71 -12.39 -7.12 15.70
CA CYS A 71 -12.81 -7.62 14.39
C CYS A 71 -12.26 -9.03 14.13
N MET A 72 -10.97 -9.26 14.34
CA MET A 72 -10.35 -10.58 14.19
C MET A 72 -10.93 -11.59 15.18
N SER A 73 -11.12 -11.18 16.44
CA SER A 73 -11.63 -12.08 17.49
C SER A 73 -13.08 -12.50 17.22
N VAL A 74 -13.93 -11.58 16.76
CA VAL A 74 -15.31 -11.86 16.37
C VAL A 74 -15.36 -12.76 15.15
N ASN A 75 -14.60 -12.44 14.09
CA ASN A 75 -14.61 -13.25 12.86
C ASN A 75 -14.03 -14.66 13.05
N LEU A 76 -13.10 -14.87 14.00
CA LEU A 76 -12.49 -16.17 14.25
C LEU A 76 -13.17 -16.98 15.36
N PHE A 77 -13.66 -16.30 16.40
CA PHE A 77 -14.09 -16.93 17.64
C PHE A 77 -15.49 -16.51 18.09
N GLY A 78 -16.16 -15.62 17.33
CA GLY A 78 -17.53 -15.18 17.58
C GLY A 78 -17.70 -14.19 18.73
N ASN A 79 -16.61 -13.66 19.29
CA ASN A 79 -16.65 -12.66 20.36
C ASN A 79 -15.31 -11.90 20.48
N THR A 80 -15.32 -10.75 21.16
CA THR A 80 -14.15 -9.87 21.36
C THR A 80 -13.16 -10.36 22.44
N THR A 81 -13.53 -11.35 23.26
CA THR A 81 -12.70 -11.79 24.41
C THR A 81 -11.47 -12.62 24.04
N ASN A 82 -11.33 -13.02 22.78
CA ASN A 82 -10.29 -13.95 22.32
C ASN A 82 -9.05 -13.26 21.72
N ARG A 83 -8.85 -11.97 22.01
CA ARG A 83 -7.70 -11.19 21.52
C ARG A 83 -6.34 -11.88 21.73
N SER A 84 -6.10 -12.47 22.90
CA SER A 84 -4.82 -13.13 23.21
C SER A 84 -4.53 -14.33 22.30
N ARG A 85 -5.56 -15.00 21.79
CA ARG A 85 -5.41 -16.09 20.81
C ARG A 85 -5.09 -15.56 19.42
N VAL A 86 -5.71 -14.45 19.02
CA VAL A 86 -5.35 -13.76 17.77
C VAL A 86 -3.89 -13.33 17.84
N GLU A 87 -3.47 -12.65 18.91
CA GLU A 87 -2.09 -12.23 19.12
C GLU A 87 -1.10 -13.42 19.12
N ALA A 88 -1.49 -14.59 19.63
CA ALA A 88 -0.67 -15.79 19.58
C ALA A 88 -0.38 -16.24 18.15
N VAL A 89 -1.36 -16.19 17.23
CA VAL A 89 -1.14 -16.50 15.81
C VAL A 89 -0.14 -15.52 15.18
N PHE A 90 -0.30 -14.20 15.42
CA PHE A 90 0.63 -13.18 14.92
C PHE A 90 2.06 -13.31 15.49
N ARG A 91 2.20 -13.86 16.69
CA ARG A 91 3.49 -14.20 17.31
C ARG A 91 4.07 -15.54 16.82
N GLY A 92 3.37 -16.24 15.93
CA GLY A 92 3.77 -17.56 15.42
C GLY A 92 3.57 -18.70 16.42
N ASN A 93 2.81 -18.49 17.49
CA ASN A 93 2.55 -19.47 18.53
C ASN A 93 1.37 -20.42 18.21
N ASP A 94 0.58 -20.12 17.17
CA ASP A 94 -0.54 -20.97 16.71
C ASP A 94 -0.69 -20.93 15.18
N ASP A 95 -1.26 -21.98 14.58
CA ASP A 95 -1.27 -22.20 13.12
C ASP A 95 -2.17 -21.19 12.37
N VAL A 96 -1.73 -20.73 11.20
CA VAL A 96 -2.57 -19.92 10.30
C VAL A 96 -3.44 -20.81 9.42
N SER A 97 -4.76 -20.60 9.48
CA SER A 97 -5.76 -21.24 8.63
C SER A 97 -6.29 -20.31 7.53
N GLU A 98 -6.99 -20.86 6.55
CA GLU A 98 -7.76 -20.07 5.57
C GLU A 98 -8.78 -19.15 6.26
N SER A 99 -9.45 -19.62 7.31
CA SER A 99 -10.35 -18.77 8.10
C SER A 99 -9.66 -17.59 8.78
N PHE A 100 -8.40 -17.78 9.23
CA PHE A 100 -7.60 -16.70 9.78
C PHE A 100 -7.25 -15.67 8.71
N PHE A 101 -6.86 -16.13 7.53
CA PHE A 101 -6.61 -15.26 6.38
C PHE A 101 -7.86 -14.46 5.99
N ASP A 102 -9.01 -15.11 5.86
CA ASP A 102 -10.27 -14.44 5.51
C ASP A 102 -10.67 -13.39 6.54
N ALA A 103 -10.49 -13.69 7.83
CA ALA A 103 -10.69 -12.72 8.90
C ALA A 103 -9.72 -11.53 8.76
N ALA A 104 -8.43 -11.79 8.53
CA ALA A 104 -7.43 -10.73 8.36
C ALA A 104 -7.73 -9.84 7.15
N LYS A 105 -8.19 -10.42 6.03
CA LYS A 105 -8.63 -9.67 4.85
C LYS A 105 -9.86 -8.82 5.15
N ARG A 106 -10.88 -9.38 5.81
CA ARG A 106 -12.10 -8.66 6.22
C ARG A 106 -11.82 -7.52 7.18
N CYS A 107 -10.82 -7.67 8.04
CA CYS A 107 -10.39 -6.63 8.98
C CYS A 107 -9.35 -5.67 8.39
N GLY A 108 -9.12 -5.70 7.07
CA GLY A 108 -8.27 -4.75 6.34
C GLY A 108 -6.76 -4.93 6.51
N PHE A 109 -6.30 -6.05 7.08
CA PHE A 109 -4.89 -6.27 7.40
C PHE A 109 -3.98 -6.17 6.16
N PHE A 110 -4.29 -6.93 5.10
CA PHE A 110 -3.36 -7.10 3.97
C PHE A 110 -3.20 -5.86 3.11
N TYR A 111 -4.25 -5.04 2.99
CA TYR A 111 -4.17 -3.81 2.20
C TYR A 111 -3.44 -2.70 2.95
N GLN A 112 -3.53 -2.65 4.29
CA GLN A 112 -2.67 -1.76 5.08
C GLN A 112 -1.23 -2.26 5.17
N ALA A 113 -1.03 -3.58 5.22
CA ALA A 113 0.29 -4.18 5.35
C ALA A 113 1.14 -4.08 4.08
N ALA A 114 0.50 -3.94 2.92
CA ALA A 114 1.13 -3.76 1.62
C ALA A 114 2.40 -4.61 1.43
N PRO A 115 2.27 -5.96 1.42
CA PRO A 115 3.40 -6.86 1.62
C PRO A 115 4.44 -6.85 0.50
N PHE A 116 4.16 -6.26 -0.66
CA PHE A 116 5.15 -6.15 -1.73
C PHE A 116 6.05 -4.94 -1.57
N GLN A 117 7.34 -5.13 -1.81
CA GLN A 117 8.30 -4.06 -2.03
C GLN A 117 8.38 -3.72 -3.51
N HIS A 118 8.44 -2.43 -3.85
CA HIS A 118 8.58 -1.99 -5.24
C HIS A 118 9.98 -2.30 -5.78
N SER A 119 10.02 -2.76 -7.04
CA SER A 119 11.24 -2.99 -7.81
C SER A 119 11.43 -1.96 -8.94
N PHE A 120 10.51 -1.00 -9.06
CA PHE A 120 10.50 0.01 -10.11
C PHE A 120 11.44 1.18 -9.78
N SER A 121 12.02 1.80 -10.80
CA SER A 121 12.80 3.04 -10.62
C SER A 121 11.85 4.18 -10.28
N ASN A 122 12.10 4.87 -9.17
CA ASN A 122 11.31 6.02 -8.76
C ASN A 122 12.22 7.12 -8.21
N ASP A 123 12.19 8.27 -8.88
CA ASP A 123 12.88 9.47 -8.45
C ASP A 123 11.84 10.44 -7.89
N THR A 124 12.00 10.85 -6.63
CA THR A 124 11.14 11.84 -5.98
C THR A 124 11.97 13.06 -5.65
N VAL A 125 11.52 14.23 -6.12
CA VAL A 125 12.11 15.53 -5.80
C VAL A 125 11.08 16.36 -5.06
N ASP A 126 11.37 16.68 -3.80
CA ASP A 126 10.65 17.75 -3.10
C ASP A 126 11.09 19.09 -3.70
N LEU A 127 10.14 19.84 -4.26
CA LEU A 127 10.43 21.13 -4.88
C LEU A 127 10.59 22.26 -3.86
N GLY A 128 10.41 21.98 -2.57
CA GLY A 128 10.58 22.93 -1.47
C GLY A 128 9.50 24.02 -1.44
N LEU A 129 8.40 23.80 -2.14
CA LEU A 129 7.31 24.76 -2.26
C LEU A 129 6.21 24.43 -1.27
N SER A 130 6.30 25.04 -0.10
CA SER A 130 5.22 24.98 0.90
C SER A 130 4.15 26.04 0.59
N ILE A 131 2.96 25.58 0.23
CA ILE A 131 1.73 26.38 0.30
C ILE A 131 1.35 26.44 1.79
N SER A 132 1.47 27.62 2.39
CA SER A 132 1.20 27.87 3.80
C SER A 132 0.38 29.14 3.98
N TYR A 133 -0.07 29.38 5.21
CA TYR A 133 -0.70 30.63 5.64
C TYR A 133 0.17 31.88 5.44
N SER A 134 1.47 31.70 5.18
CA SER A 134 2.43 32.78 4.93
C SER A 134 2.78 32.98 3.46
N THR A 135 2.25 32.14 2.56
CA THR A 135 2.51 32.21 1.12
C THR A 135 1.86 33.47 0.54
N PRO A 136 2.61 34.40 -0.09
CA PRO A 136 2.06 35.63 -0.64
C PRO A 136 0.92 35.35 -1.64
N GLY A 137 -0.20 36.05 -1.47
CA GLY A 137 -1.44 35.80 -2.21
C GLY A 137 -2.39 34.87 -1.45
N ILE A 138 -1.91 33.73 -0.95
CA ILE A 138 -2.76 32.75 -0.30
C ILE A 138 -3.12 33.23 1.11
N THR A 139 -4.32 33.78 1.25
CA THR A 139 -4.89 34.12 2.55
C THR A 139 -5.55 32.86 3.07
N ALA A 140 -5.14 32.35 4.23
CA ALA A 140 -5.97 31.36 4.92
C ALA A 140 -5.98 31.58 6.43
N LEU A 141 -7.04 31.07 7.06
CA LEU A 141 -7.26 31.21 8.49
C LEU A 141 -6.86 29.88 9.18
N PRO A 142 -6.01 29.91 10.23
CA PRO A 142 -5.56 28.70 10.92
C PRO A 142 -6.75 27.88 11.47
N LEU A 143 -6.58 26.55 11.51
CA LEU A 143 -7.56 25.61 12.08
C LEU A 143 -7.98 26.00 13.49
N LEU A 144 -9.25 26.38 13.65
CA LEU A 144 -9.96 26.45 14.93
C LEU A 144 -11.33 25.82 14.70
N PHE A 145 -11.67 24.82 15.51
CA PHE A 145 -12.84 23.94 15.35
C PHE A 145 -14.16 24.72 15.13
N GLY A 146 -15.01 24.19 14.23
CA GLY A 146 -16.41 24.61 14.05
C GLY A 146 -16.64 25.75 13.06
N ARG A 147 -16.21 25.61 11.79
CA ARG A 147 -16.38 26.65 10.75
C ARG A 147 -17.53 26.40 9.78
N PRO A 148 -18.10 27.49 9.20
CA PRO A 148 -19.05 27.41 8.10
C PRO A 148 -18.41 26.75 6.85
N PRO A 149 -19.22 26.16 5.96
CA PRO A 149 -18.72 25.59 4.70
C PRO A 149 -17.94 26.61 3.86
N GLY A 150 -16.87 26.14 3.20
CA GLY A 150 -15.99 26.99 2.40
C GLY A 150 -14.85 27.68 3.15
N ILE A 151 -14.53 27.29 4.39
CA ILE A 151 -13.27 27.64 5.06
C ILE A 151 -12.59 26.35 5.54
N GLU A 152 -12.28 25.47 4.58
CA GLU A 152 -11.53 24.24 4.85
C GLU A 152 -10.02 24.53 4.82
N THR A 153 -9.18 23.59 5.24
CA THR A 153 -7.74 23.77 5.40
C THR A 153 -7.03 24.07 4.07
N ILE A 154 -5.87 24.75 4.11
CA ILE A 154 -4.88 24.67 3.02
C ILE A 154 -4.39 23.20 3.01
N ALA A 155 -5.17 22.32 2.41
CA ALA A 155 -4.82 20.93 2.15
C ALA A 155 -5.37 20.57 0.76
N ASP A 156 -4.55 19.91 -0.06
CA ASP A 156 -5.04 19.05 -1.14
C ASP A 156 -5.89 19.73 -2.26
N PRO A 157 -5.35 20.77 -2.95
CA PRO A 157 -6.06 21.42 -4.06
C PRO A 157 -6.32 20.48 -5.24
N SER A 158 -7.33 20.81 -6.05
CA SER A 158 -7.38 20.25 -7.42
C SER A 158 -6.37 21.02 -8.28
N ALA A 159 -5.42 20.30 -8.88
CA ALA A 159 -4.40 20.86 -9.75
C ALA A 159 -4.69 20.48 -11.21
N VAL A 160 -4.73 21.47 -12.11
CA VAL A 160 -5.05 21.25 -13.53
C VAL A 160 -4.12 22.08 -14.40
N GLN A 161 -3.60 21.51 -15.49
CA GLN A 161 -2.86 22.26 -16.50
C GLN A 161 -3.81 23.01 -17.44
N LEU A 162 -3.58 24.31 -17.59
CA LEU A 162 -4.31 25.18 -18.50
C LEU A 162 -3.76 25.06 -19.94
N PRO A 163 -4.54 25.48 -20.97
CA PRO A 163 -4.10 25.39 -22.38
C PRO A 163 -2.83 26.17 -22.72
N ASP A 164 -2.50 27.19 -21.94
CA ASP A 164 -1.28 27.98 -22.08
C ASP A 164 -0.08 27.36 -21.35
N GLY A 165 -0.26 26.18 -20.74
CA GLY A 165 0.76 25.46 -19.98
C GLY A 165 0.93 25.94 -18.54
N ARG A 166 0.17 26.95 -18.07
CA ARG A 166 0.15 27.32 -16.65
C ARG A 166 -0.57 26.26 -15.82
N ILE A 167 -0.27 26.21 -14.53
CA ILE A 167 -0.91 25.28 -13.60
C ILE A 167 -1.92 26.06 -12.76
N ALA A 168 -3.17 25.62 -12.76
CA ALA A 168 -4.23 26.14 -11.93
C ALA A 168 -4.45 25.27 -10.69
N LEU A 169 -4.56 25.90 -9.51
CA LEU A 169 -4.95 25.29 -8.26
C LEU A 169 -6.33 25.80 -7.84
N PHE A 170 -7.22 24.87 -7.52
CA PHE A 170 -8.57 25.14 -7.01
C PHE A 170 -8.68 24.65 -5.57
N PHE A 171 -9.07 25.56 -4.68
CA PHE A 171 -9.30 25.28 -3.27
C PHE A 171 -10.79 25.41 -2.93
N SER A 172 -11.31 24.49 -2.13
CA SER A 172 -12.66 24.60 -1.58
C SER A 172 -12.71 25.74 -0.57
N GLY A 173 -13.18 26.90 -1.02
CA GLY A 173 -13.02 28.13 -0.26
C GLY A 173 -11.78 28.92 -0.68
N ASP A 174 -11.81 30.22 -0.40
CA ASP A 174 -10.75 31.18 -0.62
C ASP A 174 -10.19 31.70 0.70
N HIS A 175 -10.83 31.28 1.79
CA HIS A 175 -10.51 31.56 3.18
C HIS A 175 -10.43 33.06 3.52
N ARG A 176 -10.96 33.93 2.64
CA ARG A 176 -11.23 35.36 2.90
C ARG A 176 -12.62 35.50 3.52
N GLU A 177 -13.60 34.74 3.03
CA GLU A 177 -14.97 34.64 3.58
C GLU A 177 -15.52 33.20 3.43
N ALA A 178 -16.62 32.87 4.11
CA ALA A 178 -17.26 31.57 3.94
C ALA A 178 -17.86 31.43 2.52
N PHE A 179 -17.79 30.23 1.93
CA PHE A 179 -18.36 29.88 0.62
C PHE A 179 -17.81 30.62 -0.62
N GLN A 180 -16.74 31.41 -0.51
CA GLN A 180 -16.10 32.05 -1.66
C GLN A 180 -14.94 31.17 -2.11
N SER A 181 -14.77 30.81 -3.38
CA SER A 181 -13.65 29.95 -3.83
C SER A 181 -12.73 30.66 -4.81
N THR A 182 -11.42 30.34 -4.82
CA THR A 182 -10.42 31.03 -5.65
C THR A 182 -9.55 30.12 -6.50
N ARG A 183 -9.25 30.58 -7.71
CA ARG A 183 -8.30 29.93 -8.62
C ARG A 183 -6.96 30.65 -8.59
N TRP A 184 -5.92 29.89 -8.24
CA TRP A 184 -4.53 30.34 -8.26
C TRP A 184 -3.84 29.78 -9.50
N VAL A 185 -3.01 30.56 -10.16
CA VAL A 185 -2.31 30.13 -11.38
C VAL A 185 -0.83 30.40 -11.28
N THR A 186 0.00 29.55 -11.87
CA THR A 186 1.42 29.86 -12.01
C THR A 186 1.60 31.09 -12.90
N LYS A 187 2.52 32.00 -12.58
CA LYS A 187 2.80 33.19 -13.42
C LYS A 187 3.26 32.83 -14.83
N TYR A 188 3.95 31.70 -14.95
CA TYR A 188 4.54 31.22 -16.20
C TYR A 188 4.10 29.76 -16.45
N PRO A 189 4.08 29.33 -17.73
CA PRO A 189 3.88 27.93 -18.09
C PRO A 189 4.95 27.02 -17.47
N ILE A 190 4.54 25.83 -17.05
CA ILE A 190 5.40 24.83 -16.40
C ILE A 190 5.48 23.61 -17.32
N THR A 191 6.71 23.26 -17.70
CA THR A 191 7.02 22.12 -18.57
C THR A 191 8.08 21.20 -17.96
N ALA A 192 8.77 21.61 -16.89
CA ALA A 192 9.79 20.80 -16.23
C ALA A 192 9.78 21.00 -14.70
N HIS A 193 10.09 19.94 -13.94
CA HIS A 193 10.07 19.96 -12.48
C HIS A 193 11.09 20.92 -11.87
N SER A 194 12.15 21.24 -12.61
CA SER A 194 13.21 22.18 -12.18
C SER A 194 12.80 23.65 -12.24
N GLN A 195 11.67 23.99 -12.88
CA GLN A 195 11.18 25.36 -12.95
C GLN A 195 10.55 25.79 -11.63
N ALA A 196 10.81 27.03 -11.21
CA ALA A 196 10.18 27.59 -10.02
C ALA A 196 8.67 27.74 -10.22
N LEU A 197 7.88 27.30 -9.24
CA LEU A 197 6.44 27.54 -9.23
C LEU A 197 6.15 28.82 -8.46
N GLU A 198 5.79 29.88 -9.18
CA GLU A 198 5.31 31.13 -8.60
C GLU A 198 3.82 31.28 -8.89
N PHE A 199 2.98 31.32 -7.85
CA PHE A 199 1.53 31.47 -8.01
C PHE A 199 1.07 32.91 -7.84
N GLU A 200 0.02 33.27 -8.58
CA GLU A 200 -0.75 34.49 -8.40
C GLU A 200 -2.25 34.19 -8.39
N LEU A 201 -3.02 35.07 -7.74
CA LEU A 201 -4.47 34.99 -7.78
C LEU A 201 -4.92 35.37 -9.18
N GLU A 202 -5.67 34.49 -9.84
CA GLU A 202 -6.26 34.84 -11.13
C GLU A 202 -7.63 35.51 -10.91
N GLN A 203 -8.58 34.74 -10.37
CA GLN A 203 -9.94 35.21 -10.10
C GLN A 203 -10.67 34.24 -9.14
N ASP A 204 -11.75 34.72 -8.56
CA ASP A 204 -12.74 33.91 -7.85
C ASP A 204 -13.54 33.06 -8.84
N TYR A 205 -13.98 31.88 -8.40
CA TYR A 205 -14.91 31.02 -9.14
C TYR A 205 -16.19 30.80 -8.33
N ASP A 206 -17.31 30.57 -9.03
CA ASP A 206 -18.67 30.63 -8.46
C ASP A 206 -19.26 29.27 -8.06
N LEU A 207 -18.42 28.25 -7.93
CA LEU A 207 -18.86 26.92 -7.57
C LEU A 207 -19.38 26.91 -6.13
N SER A 208 -20.69 26.77 -6.02
CA SER A 208 -21.46 27.01 -4.80
C SER A 208 -21.48 25.85 -3.82
N GLU A 209 -20.91 24.70 -4.19
CA GLU A 209 -20.99 23.46 -3.43
C GLU A 209 -19.64 23.08 -2.82
N ARG A 210 -19.70 22.39 -1.68
CA ARG A 210 -18.54 21.62 -1.21
C ARG A 210 -18.25 20.50 -2.21
N LEU A 211 -17.21 20.72 -3.01
CA LEU A 211 -16.69 19.67 -3.86
C LEU A 211 -16.10 18.53 -3.03
N LEU A 212 -16.19 17.34 -3.59
CA LEU A 212 -15.35 16.23 -3.17
C LEU A 212 -13.90 16.65 -3.46
N TRP A 213 -13.05 16.73 -2.42
CA TRP A 213 -11.65 17.21 -2.53
C TRP A 213 -10.93 16.59 -3.73
N ARG A 214 -10.14 17.40 -4.45
CA ARG A 214 -9.23 17.00 -5.54
C ARG A 214 -9.84 16.51 -6.87
N HIS A 215 -11.04 16.95 -7.28
CA HIS A 215 -11.68 16.40 -8.49
C HIS A 215 -12.37 17.39 -9.41
N LEU A 216 -11.78 18.57 -9.54
CA LEU A 216 -12.11 19.50 -10.61
C LEU A 216 -11.22 19.16 -11.82
N ARG A 217 -11.83 18.85 -12.97
CA ARG A 217 -11.09 18.37 -14.15
C ARG A 217 -11.42 19.19 -15.39
N ARG A 218 -10.41 19.37 -16.24
CA ARG A 218 -10.57 19.82 -17.61
C ARG A 218 -10.70 18.61 -18.54
N GLU A 219 -11.77 18.57 -19.31
CA GLU A 219 -12.09 17.53 -20.29
C GLU A 219 -11.30 17.73 -21.58
N SER A 220 -11.22 16.67 -22.39
CA SER A 220 -10.52 16.67 -23.68
C SER A 220 -11.13 17.63 -24.70
N ASP A 221 -12.44 17.91 -24.60
CA ASP A 221 -13.14 18.89 -25.43
C ASP A 221 -12.97 20.34 -24.93
N GLY A 222 -12.22 20.53 -23.84
CA GLY A 222 -11.93 21.81 -23.22
C GLY A 222 -12.97 22.30 -22.21
N SER A 223 -14.07 21.58 -22.04
CA SER A 223 -15.00 21.80 -20.93
C SER A 223 -14.39 21.33 -19.60
N TRP A 224 -15.13 21.53 -18.52
CA TRP A 224 -14.72 21.18 -17.17
C TRP A 224 -15.83 20.42 -16.47
N THR A 225 -15.46 19.47 -15.62
CA THR A 225 -16.38 18.66 -14.82
C THR A 225 -15.95 18.69 -13.35
N ALA A 226 -16.92 18.70 -12.46
CA ALA A 226 -16.73 18.48 -11.03
C ALA A 226 -17.89 17.66 -10.43
N PHE A 227 -17.63 16.99 -9.31
CA PHE A 227 -18.62 16.19 -8.57
C PHE A 227 -18.67 16.58 -7.09
N GLY A 228 -19.84 16.41 -6.47
CA GLY A 228 -20.17 16.91 -5.13
C GLY A 228 -21.28 16.09 -4.48
N ASN A 229 -21.37 16.10 -3.15
CA ASN A 229 -22.29 15.23 -2.40
C ASN A 229 -22.94 15.86 -1.14
N LEU A 230 -22.82 17.18 -0.91
CA LEU A 230 -23.34 17.80 0.33
C LEU A 230 -24.84 17.54 0.55
N ASN A 231 -25.62 17.47 -0.54
CA ASN A 231 -27.06 17.20 -0.52
C ASN A 231 -27.47 16.14 -1.56
N GLY A 232 -26.65 15.10 -1.67
CA GLY A 232 -26.77 14.08 -2.72
C GLY A 232 -25.79 14.30 -3.85
N PHE A 233 -25.55 13.22 -4.60
CA PHE A 233 -24.57 13.21 -5.69
C PHE A 233 -25.03 14.07 -6.85
N LYS A 234 -24.16 15.01 -7.23
CA LYS A 234 -24.39 15.96 -8.30
C LYS A 234 -23.14 16.11 -9.17
N LYS A 235 -23.36 16.55 -10.40
CA LYS A 235 -22.33 16.88 -11.38
C LYS A 235 -22.45 18.36 -11.73
N TRP A 236 -21.32 19.04 -11.85
CA TRP A 236 -21.24 20.40 -12.39
C TRP A 236 -20.40 20.42 -13.64
N THR A 237 -20.72 21.33 -14.53
CA THR A 237 -19.93 21.60 -15.73
C THR A 237 -19.54 23.06 -15.82
N SER A 238 -18.42 23.33 -16.48
CA SER A 238 -17.97 24.68 -16.79
C SER A 238 -17.27 24.70 -18.14
N VAL A 239 -17.25 25.85 -18.81
CA VAL A 239 -16.51 26.05 -20.08
C VAL A 239 -15.12 26.65 -19.85
N ASP A 240 -14.89 27.27 -18.70
CA ASP A 240 -13.69 28.04 -18.38
C ASP A 240 -13.07 27.68 -17.03
N GLY A 241 -13.75 26.83 -16.24
CA GLY A 241 -13.37 26.46 -14.89
C GLY A 241 -13.65 27.56 -13.85
N LEU A 242 -14.28 28.67 -14.24
CA LEU A 242 -14.59 29.81 -13.36
C LEU A 242 -16.10 29.95 -13.11
N GLN A 243 -16.91 29.70 -14.13
CA GLN A 243 -18.37 29.79 -14.06
C GLN A 243 -18.97 28.39 -14.18
N TRP A 244 -19.64 27.95 -13.13
CA TRP A 244 -20.10 26.58 -12.96
C TRP A 244 -21.62 26.47 -13.02
N GLN A 245 -22.09 25.44 -13.71
CA GLN A 245 -23.49 25.11 -13.80
C GLN A 245 -23.73 23.71 -13.23
N GLU A 246 -24.67 23.59 -12.28
CA GLU A 246 -25.16 22.28 -11.83
C GLU A 246 -25.87 21.58 -13.00
N SER A 247 -25.50 20.33 -13.28
CA SER A 247 -26.19 19.51 -14.27
C SER A 247 -27.59 19.15 -13.75
N SER A 248 -28.58 19.17 -14.65
CA SER A 248 -29.91 18.62 -14.37
C SER A 248 -29.93 17.08 -14.33
N ASP A 249 -28.85 16.43 -14.75
CA ASP A 249 -28.75 14.98 -14.80
C ASP A 249 -28.67 14.37 -13.40
N VAL A 250 -29.41 13.27 -13.20
CA VAL A 250 -29.45 12.58 -11.91
C VAL A 250 -28.33 11.53 -11.87
N ILE A 251 -27.45 11.64 -10.89
CA ILE A 251 -26.47 10.59 -10.60
C ILE A 251 -27.17 9.44 -9.88
N SER A 252 -26.97 8.22 -10.39
CA SER A 252 -27.53 7.00 -9.81
C SER A 252 -26.45 5.96 -9.56
N PHE A 253 -26.62 5.18 -8.49
CA PHE A 253 -25.75 4.07 -8.13
C PHE A 253 -26.57 2.78 -8.08
N SER A 254 -26.02 1.70 -8.61
CA SER A 254 -26.65 0.38 -8.61
C SER A 254 -25.68 -0.70 -8.15
N PRO A 255 -25.95 -1.35 -7.00
CA PRO A 255 -26.82 -0.90 -5.92
C PRO A 255 -26.30 0.39 -5.24
N LEU A 256 -27.13 1.03 -4.43
CA LEU A 256 -26.76 2.23 -3.68
C LEU A 256 -25.59 1.91 -2.71
N PRO A 257 -24.69 2.86 -2.42
CA PRO A 257 -23.59 2.64 -1.48
C PRO A 257 -24.04 2.11 -0.12
N ALA A 258 -25.19 2.57 0.39
CA ALA A 258 -25.76 2.06 1.64
C ALA A 258 -26.22 0.60 1.55
N GLU A 259 -26.76 0.18 0.40
CA GLU A 259 -27.18 -1.21 0.17
C GLU A 259 -25.96 -2.14 0.06
N VAL A 260 -24.89 -1.68 -0.59
CA VAL A 260 -23.61 -2.40 -0.62
C VAL A 260 -23.11 -2.63 0.80
N ARG A 261 -23.01 -1.57 1.62
CA ARG A 261 -22.53 -1.64 3.00
C ARG A 261 -23.31 -2.67 3.83
N LEU A 262 -24.64 -2.62 3.76
CA LEU A 262 -25.50 -3.59 4.43
C LEU A 262 -25.23 -5.02 3.98
N SER A 263 -25.04 -5.25 2.67
CA SER A 263 -24.74 -6.59 2.15
C SER A 263 -23.36 -7.13 2.56
N LEU A 264 -22.44 -6.22 2.90
CA LEU A 264 -21.11 -6.54 3.42
C LEU A 264 -21.06 -6.62 4.96
N ASN A 265 -22.20 -6.45 5.64
CA ASN A 265 -22.27 -6.34 7.10
C ASN A 265 -21.41 -5.19 7.67
N LEU A 266 -21.33 -4.09 6.92
CA LEU A 266 -20.67 -2.85 7.30
C LEU A 266 -21.70 -1.81 7.74
N SER A 267 -21.25 -0.83 8.52
CA SER A 267 -22.11 0.27 8.97
C SER A 267 -22.83 0.99 7.82
N PRO A 268 -24.18 1.09 7.83
CA PRO A 268 -24.92 1.80 6.77
C PRO A 268 -24.90 3.32 6.94
N ASN A 269 -24.45 3.82 8.10
CA ASN A 269 -24.58 5.23 8.48
C ASN A 269 -23.71 6.16 7.63
N ARG A 270 -24.28 7.33 7.35
CA ARG A 270 -23.78 8.32 6.38
C ARG A 270 -23.22 9.58 7.06
N LEU A 271 -23.07 9.58 8.39
CA LEU A 271 -23.03 10.82 9.19
C LEU A 271 -21.71 11.58 9.16
N GLN A 272 -20.70 11.11 8.44
CA GLN A 272 -19.56 11.96 8.10
C GLN A 272 -19.87 12.68 6.79
N PHE A 273 -20.41 13.88 6.95
CA PHE A 273 -20.58 14.87 5.91
C PHE A 273 -19.33 14.87 5.00
N ASP A 274 -19.54 14.71 3.69
CA ASP A 274 -18.60 15.06 2.61
C ASP A 274 -17.42 14.12 2.29
N ALA A 275 -17.37 12.89 2.82
CA ALA A 275 -16.25 11.96 2.63
C ALA A 275 -15.80 11.82 1.15
N PHE A 276 -14.53 12.12 0.87
CA PHE A 276 -13.91 12.37 -0.45
C PHE A 276 -14.05 11.25 -1.49
N ILE A 277 -14.96 11.46 -2.43
CA ILE A 277 -15.23 10.53 -3.52
C ILE A 277 -14.39 10.90 -4.73
N SER A 278 -13.61 9.95 -5.23
CA SER A 278 -12.87 10.10 -6.49
C SER A 278 -13.73 9.61 -7.64
N MET A 279 -14.36 10.52 -8.41
CA MET A 279 -15.10 10.19 -9.62
C MET A 279 -14.31 10.67 -10.84
N GLU A 280 -13.65 9.76 -11.53
CA GLU A 280 -12.67 10.08 -12.57
C GLU A 280 -13.01 9.44 -13.90
N ARG A 281 -12.88 10.22 -14.98
CA ARG A 281 -12.83 9.68 -16.34
C ARG A 281 -11.44 9.13 -16.60
N VAL A 282 -11.35 7.83 -16.84
CA VAL A 282 -10.10 7.12 -17.13
C VAL A 282 -10.00 6.68 -18.60
N GLY A 283 -11.05 6.91 -19.39
CA GLY A 283 -11.11 6.65 -20.82
C GLY A 283 -12.25 7.39 -21.51
N GLU A 284 -12.42 7.20 -22.82
CA GLU A 284 -13.44 7.92 -23.59
C GLU A 284 -14.85 7.70 -23.04
N ASN A 285 -15.22 6.47 -22.67
CA ASN A 285 -16.52 6.14 -22.08
C ASN A 285 -16.33 5.28 -20.82
N GLU A 286 -15.37 5.66 -19.99
CA GLU A 286 -14.98 4.87 -18.83
C GLU A 286 -14.65 5.80 -17.68
N TRP A 287 -15.42 5.61 -16.61
CA TRP A 287 -15.35 6.37 -15.39
C TRP A 287 -15.22 5.41 -14.21
N ILE A 288 -14.44 5.81 -13.21
CA ILE A 288 -14.26 5.05 -11.98
C ILE A 288 -14.53 5.95 -10.78
N GLY A 289 -15.36 5.44 -9.88
CA GLY A 289 -15.85 6.10 -8.69
C GLY A 289 -15.34 5.38 -7.47
N VAL A 290 -14.53 6.02 -6.64
CA VAL A 290 -14.09 5.49 -5.34
C VAL A 290 -14.81 6.25 -4.25
N ILE A 291 -15.70 5.58 -3.53
CA ILE A 291 -16.51 6.15 -2.45
C ILE A 291 -15.92 5.72 -1.11
N PRO A 292 -15.36 6.64 -0.31
CA PRO A 292 -14.75 6.30 0.95
C PRO A 292 -15.77 6.08 2.05
N HIS A 293 -15.29 5.43 3.10
CA HIS A 293 -15.91 5.34 4.39
C HIS A 293 -14.78 5.33 5.43
N TYR A 294 -14.80 6.29 6.34
CA TYR A 294 -13.87 6.31 7.46
C TYR A 294 -14.31 5.32 8.54
N ARG A 295 -13.52 5.20 9.60
CA ARG A 295 -13.82 4.34 10.74
C ARG A 295 -15.26 4.53 11.22
N GLU A 296 -15.89 3.42 11.56
CA GLU A 296 -17.15 3.40 12.28
C GLU A 296 -17.09 4.19 13.60
N GLY A 297 -18.19 4.83 14.00
CA GLY A 297 -18.25 5.56 15.26
C GLY A 297 -17.57 6.94 15.26
N LEU A 298 -16.76 7.29 14.26
CA LEU A 298 -16.20 8.64 14.11
C LEU A 298 -17.38 9.62 13.86
N ASP A 299 -17.59 10.51 14.83
CA ASP A 299 -18.70 11.47 14.95
C ASP A 299 -20.11 10.86 15.12
N ALA A 300 -20.24 9.56 15.39
CA ALA A 300 -21.53 8.93 15.68
C ALA A 300 -21.86 8.94 17.19
N GLU A 301 -23.15 8.93 17.54
CA GLU A 301 -23.60 8.87 18.94
C GLU A 301 -23.28 7.52 19.62
N SER A 302 -23.09 6.45 18.85
CA SER A 302 -22.70 5.11 19.30
C SER A 302 -21.36 4.70 18.68
N PRO A 303 -20.44 4.09 19.44
CA PRO A 303 -19.18 3.57 18.90
C PRO A 303 -19.41 2.42 17.90
N ASP A 304 -20.45 1.61 18.11
CA ASP A 304 -20.87 0.51 17.23
C ASP A 304 -22.33 0.72 16.75
N PRO A 305 -22.56 1.50 15.70
CA PRO A 305 -23.88 1.71 15.11
C PRO A 305 -24.51 0.48 14.44
N ASN A 306 -23.72 -0.49 13.99
CA ASN A 306 -24.24 -1.67 13.27
C ASN A 306 -24.51 -2.87 14.20
N GLY A 307 -24.00 -2.84 15.44
CA GLY A 307 -24.22 -3.83 16.49
C GLY A 307 -23.44 -5.14 16.30
N ASN A 308 -22.38 -5.13 15.49
CA ASN A 308 -21.56 -6.33 15.20
C ASN A 308 -20.56 -6.65 16.33
N GLY A 309 -20.43 -5.76 17.31
CA GLY A 309 -19.58 -5.91 18.48
C GLY A 309 -18.17 -5.35 18.35
N TYR A 310 -17.84 -4.63 17.28
CA TYR A 310 -16.55 -3.96 17.07
C TYR A 310 -16.68 -2.75 16.12
N ASP A 311 -15.75 -1.79 16.19
CA ASP A 311 -15.73 -0.69 15.24
C ASP A 311 -15.12 -1.15 13.91
N ASP A 312 -15.88 -1.10 12.81
CA ASP A 312 -15.36 -1.39 11.47
C ASP A 312 -14.16 -0.47 11.11
N PRO A 313 -13.09 -1.03 10.52
CA PRO A 313 -12.03 -0.21 9.92
C PRO A 313 -12.55 0.62 8.74
N PRO A 314 -11.79 1.62 8.28
CA PRO A 314 -12.15 2.36 7.07
C PRO A 314 -12.21 1.43 5.87
N TYR A 315 -12.97 1.81 4.86
CA TYR A 315 -13.04 1.10 3.60
C TYR A 315 -13.41 2.03 2.46
N VAL A 316 -13.27 1.54 1.24
CA VAL A 316 -13.66 2.24 0.01
C VAL A 316 -14.52 1.31 -0.83
N LEU A 317 -15.54 1.87 -1.49
CA LEU A 317 -16.34 1.18 -2.49
C LEU A 317 -15.92 1.66 -3.88
N ILE A 318 -15.78 0.75 -4.83
CA ILE A 318 -15.41 1.04 -6.21
C ILE A 318 -16.63 0.83 -7.09
N TYR A 319 -16.90 1.83 -7.93
CA TYR A 319 -17.95 1.86 -8.92
C TYR A 319 -17.35 2.18 -10.29
N SER A 320 -17.97 1.69 -11.36
CA SER A 320 -17.66 2.06 -12.74
C SER A 320 -18.85 2.78 -13.38
N SER A 321 -18.60 3.58 -14.40
CA SER A 321 -19.65 4.19 -15.23
C SER A 321 -19.17 4.40 -16.66
N THR A 322 -20.08 4.39 -17.61
CA THR A 322 -19.78 4.68 -19.03
C THR A 322 -20.15 6.10 -19.44
N ASP A 323 -21.02 6.76 -18.67
CA ASP A 323 -21.59 8.09 -18.96
C ASP A 323 -21.28 9.12 -17.85
N GLY A 324 -20.72 8.69 -16.73
CA GLY A 324 -20.47 9.51 -15.55
C GLY A 324 -21.73 9.83 -14.74
N LEU A 325 -22.88 9.21 -15.06
CA LEU A 325 -24.18 9.44 -14.44
C LEU A 325 -24.74 8.17 -13.78
N THR A 326 -24.61 7.03 -14.45
CA THR A 326 -25.07 5.72 -13.98
C THR A 326 -23.88 4.89 -13.54
N TRP A 327 -23.82 4.59 -12.25
CA TRP A 327 -22.67 3.96 -11.61
C TRP A 327 -23.01 2.53 -11.16
N THR A 328 -22.19 1.57 -11.57
CA THR A 328 -22.32 0.14 -11.24
C THR A 328 -21.27 -0.24 -10.21
N TYR A 329 -21.68 -0.91 -9.13
CA TYR A 329 -20.74 -1.40 -8.13
C TYR A 329 -19.82 -2.48 -8.72
N GLU A 330 -18.51 -2.37 -8.46
CA GLU A 330 -17.52 -3.35 -8.89
C GLU A 330 -16.91 -4.12 -7.71
N SER A 331 -16.42 -3.41 -6.70
CA SER A 331 -15.71 -4.03 -5.57
C SER A 331 -15.56 -3.08 -4.38
N HIS A 332 -14.87 -3.52 -3.33
CA HIS A 332 -14.52 -2.71 -2.16
C HIS A 332 -13.15 -3.14 -1.62
N ILE A 333 -12.50 -2.23 -0.90
CA ILE A 333 -11.24 -2.48 -0.20
C ILE A 333 -11.39 -2.01 1.23
N ILE A 334 -11.01 -2.86 2.20
CA ILE A 334 -11.07 -2.56 3.63
C ILE A 334 -9.66 -2.25 4.12
N GLY A 335 -9.51 -1.23 4.97
CA GLY A 335 -8.26 -0.81 5.60
C GLY A 335 -7.99 0.68 5.38
N PRO A 336 -7.69 1.14 4.15
CA PRO A 336 -7.53 2.56 3.86
C PRO A 336 -8.88 3.25 3.59
N ALA A 337 -8.98 4.52 4.00
CA ALA A 337 -10.20 5.32 3.87
C ALA A 337 -10.29 6.08 2.53
N GLU A 338 -9.18 6.26 1.82
CA GLU A 338 -9.09 7.19 0.69
C GLU A 338 -8.21 6.64 -0.42
N GLY A 339 -8.57 6.95 -1.66
CA GLY A 339 -7.74 6.68 -2.82
C GLY A 339 -8.45 6.97 -4.13
N PHE A 340 -7.79 6.62 -5.22
CA PHE A 340 -8.29 6.77 -6.58
C PHE A 340 -7.76 5.71 -7.51
N VAL A 341 -8.51 5.43 -8.56
CA VAL A 341 -8.15 4.42 -9.54
C VAL A 341 -7.80 5.09 -10.85
N GLU A 342 -6.61 4.76 -11.35
CA GLU A 342 -6.17 5.12 -12.69
C GLU A 342 -6.15 3.90 -13.60
N LYS A 343 -6.35 4.16 -14.88
CA LYS A 343 -6.14 3.18 -15.93
C LYS A 343 -4.76 3.36 -16.52
N LEU A 344 -3.90 2.36 -16.35
CA LEU A 344 -2.53 2.36 -16.86
C LEU A 344 -2.46 1.80 -18.29
N ASP A 345 -3.32 0.82 -18.60
CA ASP A 345 -3.42 0.19 -19.92
C ASP A 345 -4.79 -0.48 -20.10
N THR A 346 -5.00 -1.11 -21.24
CA THR A 346 -6.13 -2.00 -21.51
C THR A 346 -6.20 -3.08 -20.44
N ASN A 347 -7.28 -3.08 -19.65
CA ASN A 347 -7.50 -4.02 -18.54
C ASN A 347 -6.35 -4.00 -17.51
N LEU A 348 -5.81 -2.82 -17.22
CA LEU A 348 -4.83 -2.64 -16.16
C LEU A 348 -5.12 -1.37 -15.39
N TYR A 349 -5.46 -1.54 -14.12
CA TYR A 349 -5.83 -0.48 -13.20
C TYR A 349 -4.88 -0.45 -12.02
N ALA A 350 -4.51 0.75 -11.60
CA ALA A 350 -3.81 0.99 -10.35
C ALA A 350 -4.73 1.74 -9.40
N PHE A 351 -4.91 1.19 -8.20
CA PHE A 351 -5.62 1.83 -7.11
C PHE A 351 -4.61 2.40 -6.13
N SER A 352 -4.40 3.70 -6.22
CA SER A 352 -3.56 4.47 -5.31
C SER A 352 -4.36 4.78 -4.04
N LEU A 353 -4.03 4.10 -2.95
CA LEU A 353 -4.58 4.31 -1.62
C LEU A 353 -3.53 5.01 -0.74
N TYR A 354 -3.95 5.57 0.40
CA TYR A 354 -2.98 6.14 1.34
C TYR A 354 -1.97 5.07 1.80
N GLY A 355 -0.73 5.17 1.31
CA GLY A 355 0.36 4.29 1.72
C GLY A 355 0.42 2.93 1.02
N THR A 356 -0.42 2.65 0.02
CA THR A 356 -0.35 1.40 -0.75
C THR A 356 -0.88 1.60 -2.17
N VAL A 357 -0.36 0.85 -3.12
CA VAL A 357 -0.96 0.72 -4.46
C VAL A 357 -1.44 -0.71 -4.65
N LEU A 358 -2.63 -0.89 -5.22
CA LEU A 358 -3.15 -2.19 -5.64
C LEU A 358 -3.28 -2.22 -7.16
N PHE A 359 -3.13 -3.40 -7.75
CA PHE A 359 -3.38 -3.58 -9.18
C PHE A 359 -4.55 -4.53 -9.40
N SER A 360 -5.28 -4.28 -10.48
CA SER A 360 -6.38 -5.13 -10.93
C SER A 360 -6.46 -5.11 -12.44
N SER A 361 -6.93 -6.20 -13.03
CA SER A 361 -7.24 -6.27 -14.46
C SER A 361 -8.72 -6.03 -14.79
N ASP A 362 -9.59 -6.00 -13.79
CA ASP A 362 -11.04 -6.03 -13.99
C ASP A 362 -11.85 -5.19 -13.00
N LEU A 363 -11.17 -4.43 -12.12
CA LEU A 363 -11.75 -3.63 -11.03
C LEU A 363 -12.45 -4.44 -9.94
N LYS A 364 -12.42 -5.77 -10.01
CA LYS A 364 -13.11 -6.68 -9.08
C LYS A 364 -12.11 -7.39 -8.19
N ASP A 365 -11.13 -8.00 -8.83
CA ASP A 365 -10.08 -8.75 -8.19
C ASP A 365 -8.84 -7.86 -8.06
N TRP A 366 -8.54 -7.48 -6.82
CA TRP A 366 -7.37 -6.69 -6.47
C TRP A 366 -6.27 -7.57 -5.90
N GLY A 367 -5.05 -7.29 -6.32
CA GLY A 367 -3.85 -7.93 -5.77
C GLY A 367 -3.52 -7.50 -4.35
N TYR A 368 -2.41 -8.02 -3.82
CA TYR A 368 -1.88 -7.55 -2.54
C TYR A 368 -1.24 -6.17 -2.70
N GLY A 369 -1.23 -5.39 -1.61
CA GLY A 369 -0.67 -4.04 -1.59
C GLY A 369 0.83 -3.99 -1.87
N LEU A 370 1.22 -2.97 -2.62
CA LEU A 370 2.58 -2.56 -2.86
C LEU A 370 2.89 -1.33 -2.00
N GLU A 371 3.87 -1.45 -1.09
CA GLU A 371 4.30 -0.35 -0.21
C GLU A 371 4.77 0.85 -1.06
N PRO A 372 4.46 2.08 -0.61
CA PRO A 372 4.30 3.24 -1.48
C PRO A 372 5.66 3.79 -1.91
N HIS A 373 5.71 4.42 -3.10
CA HIS A 373 6.46 5.68 -3.31
C HIS A 373 6.01 6.45 -4.57
N PHE A 374 5.01 5.99 -5.34
CA PHE A 374 4.52 6.75 -6.49
C PHE A 374 3.05 7.12 -6.36
N THR A 375 2.73 8.34 -6.77
CA THR A 375 1.38 8.82 -7.02
C THR A 375 1.39 9.32 -8.46
N THR A 376 0.51 8.78 -9.28
CA THR A 376 0.44 9.02 -10.72
C THR A 376 -0.49 10.18 -11.07
N ARG A 377 -1.32 10.64 -10.13
CA ARG A 377 -2.19 11.82 -10.25
C ARG A 377 -1.46 13.16 -10.10
N GLY A 378 -0.32 13.27 -10.76
CA GLY A 378 0.32 14.57 -10.96
C GLY A 378 0.05 15.12 -12.36
N ILE A 379 0.41 16.37 -12.55
CA ILE A 379 0.42 16.98 -13.87
C ILE A 379 1.67 16.49 -14.59
N ALA A 380 1.49 15.74 -15.67
CA ALA A 380 2.59 15.27 -16.50
C ALA A 380 3.35 16.46 -17.10
N LEU A 381 4.68 16.43 -16.99
CA LEU A 381 5.62 17.42 -17.50
C LEU A 381 6.43 16.84 -18.66
N ASP A 382 7.03 17.71 -19.48
CA ASP A 382 7.78 17.33 -20.68
C ASP A 382 9.08 16.57 -20.35
N ASP A 383 9.61 16.75 -19.15
CA ASP A 383 10.80 16.06 -18.66
C ASP A 383 10.51 14.66 -18.07
N GLY A 384 9.26 14.19 -18.19
CA GLY A 384 8.83 12.88 -17.74
C GLY A 384 8.53 12.80 -16.24
N TYR A 385 8.53 13.93 -15.53
CA TYR A 385 8.03 14.01 -14.15
C TYR A 385 6.52 14.25 -14.12
N SER A 386 5.90 13.85 -13.02
CA SER A 386 4.53 14.16 -12.68
C SER A 386 4.51 15.04 -11.44
N LEU A 387 3.91 16.22 -11.55
CA LEU A 387 3.86 17.22 -10.47
C LEU A 387 2.65 17.00 -9.57
N THR A 388 2.87 16.78 -8.28
CA THR A 388 1.80 16.51 -7.30
C THR A 388 1.77 17.57 -6.19
N PHE A 389 0.56 17.84 -5.69
CA PHE A 389 0.31 18.80 -4.60
C PHE A 389 -0.34 18.06 -3.43
N GLY A 390 0.26 18.06 -2.23
CA GLY A 390 -0.30 17.32 -1.08
C GLY A 390 0.43 17.49 0.25
N THR A 391 -0.16 17.01 1.34
CA THR A 391 0.13 17.38 2.76
C THR A 391 1.33 16.70 3.47
N ARG A 392 2.28 16.07 2.78
CA ARG A 392 3.40 15.33 3.41
C ARG A 392 4.64 16.20 3.76
N SER A 393 4.51 17.16 4.68
CA SER A 393 5.67 17.81 5.35
C SER A 393 5.38 18.27 6.77
N SER A 394 6.46 18.55 7.51
CA SER A 394 6.46 19.24 8.80
C SER A 394 6.11 20.74 8.70
N ASP A 395 6.14 21.34 7.50
CA ASP A 395 5.82 22.75 7.23
C ASP A 395 4.92 22.88 5.97
N GLY A 396 3.62 23.16 6.15
CA GLY A 396 2.64 23.47 5.07
C GLY A 396 2.20 22.29 4.17
N ILE A 397 1.59 22.57 3.01
CA ILE A 397 1.43 21.60 1.89
C ILE A 397 2.66 21.74 0.99
N PRO A 398 3.58 20.77 0.92
CA PRO A 398 4.63 20.81 -0.08
C PRO A 398 4.14 20.41 -1.46
N THR A 399 4.88 20.91 -2.44
CA THR A 399 4.84 20.44 -3.81
C THR A 399 6.02 19.51 -4.04
N TYR A 400 5.76 18.36 -4.65
CA TYR A 400 6.80 17.40 -5.04
C TYR A 400 6.60 17.03 -6.51
N ALA A 401 7.69 16.70 -7.17
CA ALA A 401 7.67 16.06 -8.46
C ALA A 401 8.14 14.61 -8.30
N HIS A 402 7.40 13.68 -8.90
CA HIS A 402 7.79 12.28 -8.93
C HIS A 402 7.99 11.86 -10.38
N GLN A 403 9.13 11.27 -10.69
CA GLN A 403 9.35 10.55 -11.93
C GLN A 403 9.26 9.07 -11.63
N VAL A 404 8.19 8.49 -12.16
CA VAL A 404 7.89 7.09 -12.02
C VAL A 404 8.13 6.48 -13.38
N ALA A 405 9.30 5.84 -13.53
CA ALA A 405 9.66 5.19 -14.78
C ALA A 405 9.23 3.73 -14.70
N PHE A 406 7.94 3.46 -14.90
CA PHE A 406 7.48 2.13 -15.27
C PHE A 406 6.50 2.20 -16.44
N THR A 407 6.59 1.21 -17.31
CA THR A 407 5.59 0.90 -18.34
C THR A 407 4.63 -0.15 -17.79
N SER A 408 3.38 -0.12 -18.26
CA SER A 408 2.38 -1.14 -17.91
C SER A 408 2.89 -2.57 -18.09
N SER A 409 3.72 -2.82 -19.11
CA SER A 409 4.34 -4.12 -19.39
C SER A 409 5.37 -4.60 -18.37
N GLU A 410 5.83 -3.74 -17.46
CA GLU A 410 6.77 -4.10 -16.40
C GLU A 410 6.07 -4.58 -15.12
N ILE A 411 4.74 -4.45 -15.03
CA ILE A 411 3.93 -4.92 -13.90
C ILE A 411 3.81 -6.45 -14.01
N PRO A 412 4.44 -7.23 -13.11
CA PRO A 412 4.36 -8.67 -13.15
C PRO A 412 2.96 -9.18 -12.80
N ASP A 413 2.54 -10.30 -13.41
CA ASP A 413 1.22 -10.90 -13.22
C ASP A 413 0.86 -11.19 -11.75
N PHE A 414 1.86 -11.46 -10.89
CA PHE A 414 1.58 -11.74 -9.48
C PHE A 414 1.11 -10.51 -8.69
N TYR A 415 1.33 -9.29 -9.18
CA TYR A 415 0.71 -8.09 -8.62
C TYR A 415 -0.79 -7.99 -8.97
N LEU A 416 -1.23 -8.69 -10.02
CA LEU A 416 -2.62 -8.78 -10.44
C LEU A 416 -3.35 -9.98 -9.84
N ALA A 417 -2.62 -10.93 -9.24
CA ALA A 417 -3.21 -12.12 -8.65
C ALA A 417 -4.12 -11.75 -7.46
N PRO A 418 -5.41 -12.15 -7.46
CA PRO A 418 -6.37 -11.74 -6.43
C PRO A 418 -5.86 -12.06 -5.03
N ALA A 419 -5.99 -11.12 -4.09
CA ALA A 419 -5.54 -11.27 -2.71
C ALA A 419 -6.34 -12.34 -1.95
N THR A 420 -5.98 -13.61 -2.12
CA THR A 420 -6.63 -14.80 -1.56
C THR A 420 -5.61 -15.70 -0.89
N TYR A 421 -6.08 -16.60 -0.01
CA TYR A 421 -5.24 -17.61 0.63
C TYR A 421 -4.42 -18.44 -0.38
N ALA A 422 -5.04 -18.78 -1.52
CA ALA A 422 -4.37 -19.55 -2.58
C ALA A 422 -3.25 -18.77 -3.31
N ASN A 423 -3.31 -17.44 -3.29
CA ASN A 423 -2.38 -16.55 -3.99
C ASN A 423 -1.40 -15.83 -3.05
N LEU A 424 -1.15 -16.37 -1.86
CA LEU A 424 -0.21 -15.74 -0.92
C LEU A 424 1.17 -15.52 -1.55
N PRO A 425 1.77 -14.34 -1.38
CA PRO A 425 3.03 -14.04 -2.01
C PRO A 425 4.17 -14.82 -1.35
N THR A 426 5.12 -15.26 -2.18
CA THR A 426 6.38 -15.85 -1.74
C THR A 426 7.34 -14.76 -1.25
N LEU A 427 8.39 -15.14 -0.50
CA LEU A 427 9.41 -14.21 -0.04
C LEU A 427 10.10 -13.46 -1.19
N ASN A 428 10.35 -14.13 -2.31
CA ASN A 428 11.00 -13.53 -3.47
C ASN A 428 10.11 -12.45 -4.11
N GLN A 429 8.79 -12.69 -4.15
CA GLN A 429 7.81 -11.73 -4.65
C GLN A 429 7.66 -10.55 -3.68
N ILE A 430 7.60 -10.81 -2.36
CA ILE A 430 7.59 -9.78 -1.32
C ILE A 430 8.79 -8.84 -1.46
N ASN A 431 9.98 -9.38 -1.67
CA ASN A 431 11.22 -8.59 -1.77
C ASN A 431 11.44 -7.93 -3.15
N GLY A 432 10.50 -8.04 -4.09
CA GLY A 432 10.66 -7.52 -5.46
C GLY A 432 11.79 -8.19 -6.26
N THR A 433 12.33 -9.31 -5.77
CA THR A 433 13.42 -10.05 -6.39
C THR A 433 12.85 -11.11 -7.34
N ASN A 434 12.47 -10.71 -8.55
CA ASN A 434 12.07 -11.67 -9.57
C ASN A 434 13.30 -12.45 -10.08
N VAL A 435 13.43 -13.69 -9.64
CA VAL A 435 13.95 -14.74 -10.53
C VAL A 435 12.79 -15.12 -11.42
N ALA A 436 12.89 -14.84 -12.72
CA ALA A 436 11.90 -15.25 -13.70
C ALA A 436 11.62 -16.75 -13.54
N VAL A 437 10.38 -17.10 -13.18
CA VAL A 437 9.83 -18.44 -13.30
C VAL A 437 8.65 -18.31 -14.25
N GLU A 438 8.79 -18.85 -15.46
CA GLU A 438 7.68 -18.96 -16.41
C GLU A 438 6.56 -19.84 -15.84
N PRO A 439 5.29 -19.56 -16.17
CA PRO A 439 4.16 -20.28 -15.61
C PRO A 439 3.99 -21.64 -16.29
N GLY A 440 4.06 -22.71 -15.50
CA GLY A 440 3.73 -24.06 -15.93
C GLY A 440 3.17 -24.88 -14.77
N PHE A 441 1.84 -24.93 -14.70
CA PHE A 441 0.99 -25.98 -14.12
C PHE A 441 1.47 -26.72 -12.85
N ASN A 442 0.72 -26.51 -11.75
CA ASN A 442 0.51 -27.42 -10.62
C ASN A 442 1.67 -28.36 -10.28
N ASP A 443 2.56 -27.91 -9.40
CA ASP A 443 3.48 -28.81 -8.71
C ASP A 443 3.35 -28.64 -7.20
N VAL A 444 2.57 -29.55 -6.61
CA VAL A 444 2.97 -30.16 -5.35
C VAL A 444 4.29 -30.88 -5.64
N LEU A 445 5.43 -30.18 -5.50
CA LEU A 445 6.73 -30.84 -5.54
C LEU A 445 7.20 -31.12 -4.12
N PRO A 446 7.36 -32.40 -3.73
CA PRO A 446 8.20 -32.75 -2.60
C PRO A 446 9.65 -32.41 -2.96
N GLU A 447 10.41 -31.85 -2.02
CA GLU A 447 11.86 -31.70 -2.15
C GLU A 447 12.49 -33.05 -2.53
N LYS A 448 12.82 -33.25 -3.80
CA LYS A 448 13.66 -34.36 -4.23
C LYS A 448 15.03 -33.80 -4.60
N HIS A 449 15.97 -33.98 -3.69
CA HIS A 449 17.36 -33.57 -3.85
C HIS A 449 17.99 -34.24 -5.08
N VAL A 450 18.52 -33.42 -6.00
CA VAL A 450 19.30 -33.90 -7.16
C VAL A 450 20.62 -34.53 -6.70
N ILE A 451 21.32 -33.90 -5.75
CA ILE A 451 22.55 -34.45 -5.13
C ILE A 451 22.15 -35.36 -3.97
N THR A 452 22.54 -36.63 -4.02
CA THR A 452 22.24 -37.62 -2.98
C THR A 452 23.40 -37.83 -2.02
N SER A 453 24.65 -37.70 -2.49
CA SER A 453 25.83 -37.77 -1.62
C SER A 453 27.05 -37.09 -2.22
N ILE A 454 27.98 -36.68 -1.35
CA ILE A 454 29.34 -36.30 -1.74
C ILE A 454 30.29 -36.98 -0.77
N TYR A 455 31.21 -37.81 -1.27
CA TYR A 455 32.16 -38.51 -0.41
C TYR A 455 33.57 -38.64 -1.03
N PRO A 456 34.63 -38.59 -0.20
CA PRO A 456 34.61 -38.14 1.19
C PRO A 456 34.35 -36.63 1.28
N ASN A 457 33.81 -36.14 2.41
CA ASN A 457 33.78 -34.72 2.74
C ASN A 457 34.29 -34.57 4.18
N PRO A 458 35.48 -33.99 4.44
CA PRO A 458 36.35 -33.26 3.50
C PRO A 458 36.97 -34.10 2.37
N ILE A 459 37.21 -33.48 1.21
CA ILE A 459 37.85 -34.07 0.03
C ILE A 459 39.36 -33.79 0.11
N GLY A 460 40.17 -34.86 0.07
CA GLY A 460 41.62 -34.80 -0.04
C GLY A 460 42.06 -34.47 -1.47
N SER A 461 42.40 -35.49 -2.25
CA SER A 461 42.84 -35.35 -3.66
C SER A 461 41.73 -35.58 -4.69
N ASN A 462 40.78 -36.47 -4.39
CA ASN A 462 39.65 -36.81 -5.26
C ASN A 462 38.39 -37.07 -4.41
N GLY A 463 37.23 -36.71 -4.95
CA GLY A 463 35.92 -37.00 -4.36
C GLY A 463 34.91 -37.43 -5.41
N LEU A 464 33.79 -37.98 -4.96
CA LEU A 464 32.68 -38.42 -5.78
C LEU A 464 31.43 -37.65 -5.39
N ILE A 465 30.75 -37.08 -6.38
CA ILE A 465 29.42 -36.46 -6.26
C ILE A 465 28.43 -37.42 -6.88
N GLU A 466 27.45 -37.85 -6.10
CA GLU A 466 26.38 -38.70 -6.58
C GLU A 466 25.10 -37.88 -6.78
N ILE A 467 24.50 -38.07 -7.94
CA ILE A 467 23.21 -37.52 -8.32
C ILE A 467 22.25 -38.65 -8.62
N ARG A 468 20.96 -38.46 -8.30
CA ARG A 468 19.90 -39.39 -8.70
C ARG A 468 18.86 -38.68 -9.55
N LEU A 469 18.69 -39.16 -10.77
CA LEU A 469 17.70 -38.66 -11.72
C LEU A 469 16.51 -39.63 -11.79
N GLU A 470 15.30 -39.10 -11.67
CA GLU A 470 14.07 -39.90 -11.83
C GLU A 470 13.70 -40.10 -13.30
N GLN A 471 14.09 -39.16 -14.16
CA GLN A 471 13.85 -39.15 -15.60
C GLN A 471 15.13 -38.70 -16.33
N PRO A 472 15.34 -39.11 -17.61
CA PRO A 472 16.45 -38.61 -18.42
C PRO A 472 16.42 -37.08 -18.55
N ASP A 473 17.55 -36.41 -18.29
CA ASP A 473 17.63 -34.96 -18.25
C ASP A 473 19.04 -34.42 -18.50
N HIS A 474 19.14 -33.14 -18.86
CA HIS A 474 20.40 -32.43 -18.92
C HIS A 474 20.86 -31.97 -17.53
N VAL A 475 22.00 -32.48 -17.08
CA VAL A 475 22.55 -32.19 -15.75
C VAL A 475 23.80 -31.33 -15.87
N GLN A 476 23.76 -30.18 -15.19
CA GLN A 476 24.92 -29.30 -15.02
C GLN A 476 25.33 -29.26 -13.55
N VAL A 477 26.58 -29.60 -13.27
CA VAL A 477 27.18 -29.51 -11.92
C VAL A 477 28.33 -28.53 -11.94
N ASP A 478 28.22 -27.49 -11.12
CA ASP A 478 29.18 -26.40 -11.02
C ASP A 478 29.74 -26.29 -9.60
N LEU A 479 31.01 -25.90 -9.52
CA LEU A 479 31.71 -25.61 -8.29
C LEU A 479 31.89 -24.09 -8.13
N PHE A 480 31.53 -23.57 -6.96
CA PHE A 480 31.64 -22.15 -6.59
C PHE A 480 32.51 -21.98 -5.35
N ASP A 481 33.19 -20.84 -5.25
CA ASP A 481 33.81 -20.41 -3.99
C ASP A 481 32.77 -19.78 -3.04
N MET A 482 33.17 -19.45 -1.82
CA MET A 482 32.28 -18.84 -0.82
C MET A 482 31.86 -17.40 -1.14
N LEU A 483 32.46 -16.77 -2.16
CA LEU A 483 32.06 -15.45 -2.66
C LEU A 483 31.06 -15.58 -3.83
N GLY A 484 30.65 -16.80 -4.18
CA GLY A 484 29.69 -17.07 -5.26
C GLY A 484 30.30 -17.03 -6.66
N ARG A 485 31.64 -17.01 -6.80
CA ARG A 485 32.30 -17.03 -8.10
C ARG A 485 32.40 -18.47 -8.60
N LYS A 486 32.00 -18.71 -9.86
CA LYS A 486 32.12 -20.03 -10.50
C LYS A 486 33.60 -20.37 -10.69
N VAL A 487 34.05 -21.43 -10.04
CA VAL A 487 35.43 -21.91 -10.06
C VAL A 487 35.64 -22.91 -11.19
N ARG A 488 34.67 -23.83 -11.38
CA ARG A 488 34.79 -24.91 -12.35
C ARG A 488 33.41 -25.48 -12.71
N ASN A 489 33.23 -25.91 -13.96
CA ASN A 489 32.16 -26.83 -14.32
C ASN A 489 32.67 -28.27 -14.16
N LEU A 490 31.99 -29.06 -13.34
CA LEU A 490 32.35 -30.45 -13.04
C LEU A 490 31.67 -31.45 -13.98
N HIS A 491 30.49 -31.10 -14.47
CA HIS A 491 29.68 -31.92 -15.36
C HIS A 491 28.66 -31.06 -16.10
N ASP A 492 28.39 -31.35 -17.37
CA ASP A 492 27.41 -30.63 -18.20
C ASP A 492 26.98 -31.51 -19.38
N GLN A 493 26.13 -32.50 -19.11
CA GLN A 493 25.76 -33.53 -20.08
C GLN A 493 24.30 -33.97 -19.93
N TYR A 494 23.75 -34.57 -20.99
CA TYR A 494 22.45 -35.24 -20.94
C TYR A 494 22.63 -36.65 -20.38
N GLU A 495 21.94 -36.94 -19.27
CA GLU A 495 22.03 -38.17 -18.52
C GLU A 495 20.70 -38.94 -18.55
N VAL A 496 20.77 -40.26 -18.47
CA VAL A 496 19.58 -41.11 -18.37
C VAL A 496 19.10 -41.20 -16.92
N SER A 497 17.85 -41.64 -16.70
CA SER A 497 17.35 -41.85 -15.34
C SER A 497 18.18 -42.89 -14.59
N GLY A 498 18.43 -42.64 -13.30
CA GLY A 498 19.25 -43.48 -12.45
C GLY A 498 20.30 -42.71 -11.66
N ARG A 499 21.32 -43.45 -11.20
CA ARG A 499 22.45 -42.92 -10.42
C ARG A 499 23.53 -42.42 -11.38
N VAL A 500 23.93 -41.17 -11.22
CA VAL A 500 25.02 -40.52 -11.96
C VAL A 500 26.14 -40.21 -10.98
N GLU A 501 27.36 -40.63 -11.32
CA GLU A 501 28.55 -40.43 -10.49
C GLU A 501 29.53 -39.47 -11.18
N ILE A 502 29.84 -38.37 -10.52
CA ILE A 502 30.70 -37.31 -11.04
C ILE A 502 31.95 -37.23 -10.16
N SER A 503 33.11 -37.49 -10.76
CA SER A 503 34.40 -37.40 -10.06
C SER A 503 34.92 -35.97 -10.03
N ILE A 504 35.39 -35.52 -8.87
CA ILE A 504 36.06 -34.22 -8.70
C ILE A 504 37.51 -34.43 -8.28
N SER A 505 38.45 -33.82 -9.01
CA SER A 505 39.86 -33.70 -8.59
C SER A 505 40.11 -32.31 -8.00
N THR A 506 40.80 -32.27 -6.86
CA THR A 506 41.05 -31.04 -6.09
C THR A 506 42.44 -30.47 -6.25
N SER A 507 43.30 -31.10 -7.05
CA SER A 507 44.73 -30.78 -7.20
C SER A 507 45.06 -29.31 -7.51
N GLU A 508 44.14 -28.60 -8.17
CA GLU A 508 44.28 -27.19 -8.57
C GLU A 508 43.41 -26.23 -7.73
N LEU A 509 42.74 -26.74 -6.69
CA LEU A 509 41.87 -25.97 -5.80
C LEU A 509 42.63 -25.63 -4.51
N LEU A 510 42.30 -24.52 -3.86
CA LEU A 510 42.89 -24.20 -2.56
C LEU A 510 42.17 -24.98 -1.45
N SER A 511 42.83 -25.23 -0.32
CA SER A 511 42.14 -25.79 0.84
C SER A 511 41.12 -24.80 1.38
N GLY A 512 39.91 -25.26 1.65
CA GLY A 512 38.81 -24.41 2.11
C GLY A 512 37.43 -24.91 1.72
N PRO A 513 36.37 -24.20 2.14
CA PRO A 513 35.00 -24.52 1.79
C PRO A 513 34.64 -24.08 0.37
N TYR A 514 33.86 -24.92 -0.31
CA TYR A 514 33.28 -24.65 -1.63
C TYR A 514 31.80 -25.06 -1.65
N LEU A 515 31.05 -24.54 -2.63
CA LEU A 515 29.66 -24.91 -2.87
C LEU A 515 29.55 -25.67 -4.20
N VAL A 516 29.01 -26.88 -4.16
CA VAL A 516 28.64 -27.65 -5.35
C VAL A 516 27.17 -27.38 -5.64
N VAL A 517 26.84 -27.02 -6.89
CA VAL A 517 25.48 -26.75 -7.33
C VAL A 517 25.17 -27.64 -8.52
N ALA A 518 24.17 -28.50 -8.39
CA ALA A 518 23.63 -29.29 -9.48
C ALA A 518 22.32 -28.68 -9.98
N LYS A 519 22.15 -28.59 -11.30
CA LYS A 519 20.97 -28.10 -11.99
C LYS A 519 20.51 -29.14 -13.00
N SER A 520 19.20 -29.30 -13.06
CA SER A 520 18.48 -30.12 -14.03
C SER A 520 17.17 -29.39 -14.37
N LYS A 521 16.45 -29.82 -15.40
CA LYS A 521 15.10 -29.32 -15.71
C LYS A 521 14.14 -29.54 -14.52
N TYR A 522 14.33 -30.62 -13.76
CA TYR A 522 13.44 -31.02 -12.67
C TYR A 522 13.81 -30.44 -11.30
N GLY A 523 14.90 -29.68 -11.20
CA GLY A 523 15.27 -29.03 -9.96
C GLY A 523 16.74 -28.65 -9.84
N LYS A 524 17.03 -27.93 -8.75
CA LYS A 524 18.36 -27.47 -8.37
C LYS A 524 18.66 -27.94 -6.94
N SER A 525 19.86 -28.46 -6.71
CA SER A 525 20.36 -28.78 -5.38
C SER A 525 21.74 -28.18 -5.19
N SER A 526 22.08 -27.85 -3.95
CA SER A 526 23.42 -27.39 -3.60
C SER A 526 23.90 -28.00 -2.30
N THR A 527 25.19 -28.28 -2.21
CA THR A 527 25.82 -28.84 -1.00
C THR A 527 27.19 -28.24 -0.81
N ARG A 528 27.53 -27.94 0.45
CA ARG A 528 28.85 -27.45 0.82
C ARG A 528 29.84 -28.60 0.96
N ILE A 529 31.02 -28.45 0.39
CA ILE A 529 32.15 -29.37 0.52
C ILE A 529 33.35 -28.64 1.12
N VAL A 530 34.27 -29.39 1.73
CA VAL A 530 35.54 -28.88 2.25
C VAL A 530 36.69 -29.58 1.54
N ILE A 531 37.63 -28.81 0.99
CA ILE A 531 38.85 -29.34 0.37
C ILE A 531 40.02 -29.21 1.34
N ILE A 532 40.82 -30.27 1.48
CA ILE A 532 42.03 -30.31 2.32
C ILE A 532 43.20 -30.88 1.50
N HIS A 533 44.37 -30.24 1.59
CA HIS A 533 45.61 -30.69 0.93
C HIS A 533 46.66 -31.09 1.95
#